data_AF-A0A3B9YWK6-F1
#
_entry.id   AF-A0A3B9YWK6-F1
#
_cell.length_a   1.000
_cell.length_b   1.000
_cell.length_c   1.000
_cell.angle_alpha   90.00
_cell.angle_beta   90.00
_cell.angle_gamma   90.00
#
_symmetry.space_group_name_H-M   'P 1'
#
loop_
_entity.id
_entity.type
_entity.pdbx_description
1 polymer ?
#
loop_
_entity_poly.entity_id
_entity_poly.type
_entity_poly.pdbx_seq_one_letter_code
_entity_poly.pdbx_strand_id
1 'polypeptide(L)'
;LSAFYAAEHARHGVKILTGTAVSGIKAPAHHTLSIETNLGSLPADTVLIGAGILPNVELAQEAGITCHNGIVVDEFGRTSAPNVYAAGDCANLSCPYVPHRLRLESVQNA
;
A
#
# COMPACT_ATOMS: atom_id res chain seq x y z
N LEU A 1 14.99 14.16 4.15
CA LEU A 1 15.39 12.75 3.96
C LEU A 1 15.20 12.27 2.52
N SER A 2 14.08 12.57 1.85
CA SER A 2 13.81 12.08 0.48
C SER A 2 14.89 12.47 -0.56
N ALA A 3 15.44 13.68 -0.48
CA ALA A 3 16.54 14.11 -1.36
C ALA A 3 17.81 13.25 -1.22
N PHE A 4 18.10 12.77 0.00
CA PHE A 4 19.24 11.88 0.25
C PHE A 4 19.07 10.55 -0.48
N TYR A 5 17.90 9.90 -0.35
CA TYR A 5 17.64 8.63 -1.04
C TYR A 5 17.60 8.78 -2.56
N ALA A 6 17.02 9.87 -3.06
CA ALA A 6 17.01 10.15 -4.50
C ALA A 6 18.43 10.27 -5.06
N ALA A 7 19.31 10.99 -4.36
CA ALA A 7 20.72 11.13 -4.74
C ALA A 7 21.49 9.80 -4.66
N GLU A 8 21.26 9.00 -3.61
CA GLU A 8 21.96 7.72 -3.46
C GLU A 8 21.56 6.71 -4.54
N HIS A 9 20.27 6.60 -4.86
CA HIS A 9 19.81 5.74 -5.96
C HIS A 9 20.31 6.23 -7.33
N ALA A 10 20.34 7.55 -7.56
CA ALA A 10 20.90 8.12 -8.78
C ALA A 10 22.41 7.81 -8.92
N ARG A 11 23.16 7.80 -7.81
CA ARG A 11 24.58 7.40 -7.77
C ARG A 11 24.78 5.94 -8.21
N HIS A 12 23.77 5.09 -8.06
CA HIS A 12 23.77 3.70 -8.51
C HIS A 12 23.09 3.50 -9.88
N GLY A 13 22.78 4.58 -10.60
CA GLY A 13 22.24 4.54 -11.97
C GLY A 13 20.72 4.43 -12.06
N VAL A 14 19.99 4.52 -10.96
CA VAL A 14 18.51 4.51 -10.98
C VAL A 14 17.97 5.86 -11.44
N LYS A 15 17.12 5.85 -12.45
CA LYS A 15 16.38 7.04 -12.90
C LYS A 15 15.06 7.17 -12.13
N ILE A 16 14.99 8.11 -11.20
CA ILE A 16 13.77 8.40 -10.42
C ILE A 16 12.98 9.52 -11.11
N LEU A 17 11.71 9.24 -11.41
CA LEU A 17 10.78 10.18 -12.03
C LEU A 17 9.62 10.48 -11.06
N THR A 18 9.77 11.53 -10.24
CA THR A 18 8.70 12.01 -9.33
C THR A 18 7.66 12.82 -10.09
N GLY A 19 6.43 12.92 -9.57
CA GLY A 19 5.34 13.65 -10.25
C GLY A 19 4.95 13.03 -11.60
N THR A 20 5.34 11.78 -11.82
CA THR A 20 5.09 11.03 -13.05
C THR A 20 4.03 9.96 -12.76
N ALA A 21 2.82 10.19 -13.26
CA ALA A 21 1.71 9.26 -13.10
C ALA A 21 1.67 8.29 -14.28
N VAL A 22 1.53 7.00 -13.99
CA VAL A 22 1.32 5.95 -15.00
C VAL A 22 -0.17 5.87 -15.31
N SER A 23 -0.54 5.96 -16.58
CA SER A 23 -1.93 5.86 -17.06
C SER A 23 -2.23 4.49 -17.69
N GLY A 24 -1.22 3.72 -18.05
CA GLY A 24 -1.40 2.38 -18.59
C GLY A 24 -0.10 1.69 -18.99
N ILE A 25 -0.21 0.40 -19.30
CA ILE A 25 0.88 -0.44 -19.79
C ILE A 25 0.38 -1.09 -21.09
N LYS A 26 1.11 -0.92 -22.19
CA LYS A 26 0.85 -1.60 -23.46
C LYS A 26 1.90 -2.67 -23.71
N ALA A 27 1.45 -3.82 -24.20
CA ALA A 27 2.30 -4.93 -24.63
C ALA A 27 2.16 -5.12 -26.15
N PRO A 28 2.94 -4.39 -26.97
CA PRO A 28 2.95 -4.62 -28.42
C PRO A 28 3.44 -6.04 -28.75
N ALA A 29 3.22 -6.49 -29.99
CA ALA A 29 3.58 -7.85 -30.44
C ALA A 29 5.08 -8.19 -30.31
N HIS A 30 5.93 -7.19 -30.07
CA HIS A 30 7.36 -7.34 -29.80
C HIS A 30 7.64 -7.06 -28.31
N HIS A 31 8.50 -7.88 -27.71
CA HIS A 31 8.72 -8.12 -26.28
C HIS A 31 8.88 -6.92 -25.31
N THR A 32 8.99 -5.68 -25.80
CA THR A 32 9.18 -4.50 -24.94
C THR A 32 7.84 -3.85 -24.59
N LEU A 33 7.56 -3.69 -23.30
CA LEU A 33 6.40 -3.00 -22.77
C LEU A 33 6.53 -1.48 -22.97
N SER A 34 5.42 -0.81 -23.22
CA SER A 34 5.32 0.66 -23.25
C SER A 34 4.51 1.13 -22.03
N ILE A 35 5.17 1.84 -21.13
CA ILE A 35 4.56 2.42 -19.92
C ILE A 35 4.11 3.83 -20.26
N GLU A 36 2.81 4.05 -20.31
CA GLU A 36 2.21 5.34 -20.65
C GLU A 36 2.19 6.24 -19.41
N THR A 37 2.76 7.44 -19.52
CA THR A 37 2.82 8.41 -18.43
C THR A 37 2.41 9.82 -18.89
N ASN A 38 2.22 10.73 -17.95
CA ASN A 38 2.02 12.16 -18.24
C ASN A 38 3.25 12.86 -18.87
N LEU A 39 4.41 12.20 -18.94
CA LEU A 39 5.63 12.71 -19.58
C LEU A 39 5.92 12.01 -20.93
N GLY A 40 5.05 11.12 -21.38
CA GLY A 40 5.23 10.28 -22.57
C GLY A 40 5.43 8.81 -22.22
N SER A 41 5.73 8.00 -23.24
CA SER A 41 5.85 6.55 -23.11
C SER A 41 7.29 6.14 -22.75
N LEU A 42 7.44 5.22 -21.80
CA LEU A 42 8.73 4.66 -21.37
C LEU A 42 8.83 3.18 -21.77
N PRO A 43 9.88 2.74 -22.47
CA PRO A 43 10.09 1.33 -22.77
C PRO A 43 10.58 0.58 -21.52
N ALA A 44 10.08 -0.65 -21.31
CA ALA A 44 10.55 -1.54 -20.26
C ALA A 44 10.41 -3.01 -20.67
N ASP A 45 11.38 -3.84 -20.31
CA ASP A 45 11.28 -5.31 -20.52
C ASP A 45 10.55 -6.00 -19.35
N THR A 46 10.47 -5.34 -18.20
CA THR A 46 9.81 -5.85 -16.99
C THR A 46 9.25 -4.68 -16.17
N VAL A 47 8.12 -4.91 -15.50
CA VAL A 47 7.47 -3.93 -14.63
C VAL A 47 7.22 -4.56 -13.27
N LEU A 48 7.68 -3.88 -12.23
CA LEU A 48 7.33 -4.16 -10.84
C LEU A 48 6.41 -3.04 -10.33
N ILE A 49 5.22 -3.38 -9.83
CA ILE A 49 4.22 -2.43 -9.35
C ILE A 49 4.14 -2.48 -7.83
N GLY A 50 4.38 -1.35 -7.18
CA GLY A 50 4.16 -1.15 -5.75
C GLY A 50 3.39 0.15 -5.52
N ALA A 51 2.06 0.06 -5.43
CA ALA A 51 1.16 1.21 -5.33
C ALA A 51 0.36 1.25 -4.00
N GLY A 52 0.88 0.59 -2.97
CA GLY A 52 0.19 0.37 -1.70
C GLY A 52 -0.60 -0.94 -1.69
N ILE A 53 -1.23 -1.23 -0.53
CA ILE A 53 -2.06 -2.41 -0.32
C ILE A 53 -3.48 -2.02 0.09
N LEU A 54 -4.41 -2.95 -0.09
CA LEU A 54 -5.73 -2.90 0.53
C LEU A 54 -5.75 -3.94 1.66
N PRO A 55 -6.26 -3.60 2.86
CA PRO A 55 -6.41 -4.58 3.91
C PRO A 55 -7.51 -5.57 3.54
N ASN A 56 -7.24 -6.87 3.69
CA ASN A 56 -8.24 -7.92 3.50
C ASN A 56 -9.27 -7.86 4.64
N VAL A 57 -10.48 -7.40 4.33
CA VAL A 57 -11.56 -7.17 5.30
C VAL A 57 -12.85 -7.91 4.93
N GLU A 58 -12.84 -8.66 3.84
CA GLU A 58 -14.02 -9.23 3.18
C GLU A 58 -14.79 -10.14 4.15
N LEU A 59 -14.08 -11.06 4.83
CA LEU A 59 -14.67 -11.96 5.82
C LEU A 59 -15.32 -11.22 6.99
N ALA A 60 -14.69 -10.14 7.46
CA ALA A 60 -15.20 -9.35 8.55
C ALA A 60 -16.47 -8.59 8.11
N GLN A 61 -16.46 -8.00 6.92
CA GLN A 61 -17.62 -7.31 6.35
C GLN A 61 -18.80 -8.27 6.15
N GLU A 62 -18.57 -9.46 5.59
CA GLU A 62 -19.60 -10.50 5.42
C GLU A 62 -20.19 -10.95 6.76
N ALA A 63 -19.38 -11.00 7.81
CA ALA A 63 -19.81 -11.32 9.18
C ALA A 63 -20.49 -10.15 9.92
N GLY A 64 -20.67 -9.00 9.27
CA GLY A 64 -21.25 -7.80 9.90
C GLY A 64 -20.31 -7.08 10.89
N ILE A 65 -19.01 -7.36 10.83
CA ILE A 65 -18.00 -6.70 11.65
C ILE A 65 -17.64 -5.33 11.05
N THR A 66 -17.52 -4.33 11.92
CA THR A 66 -17.22 -2.95 11.50
C THR A 66 -15.83 -2.86 10.86
N CYS A 67 -15.78 -2.32 9.64
CA CYS A 67 -14.55 -2.14 8.87
C CYS A 67 -14.45 -0.71 8.34
N HIS A 68 -13.25 -0.11 8.38
CA HIS A 68 -12.95 1.20 7.84
C HIS A 68 -11.45 1.28 7.52
N ASN A 69 -11.04 1.07 6.26
CA ASN A 69 -9.63 0.90 5.88
C ASN A 69 -8.92 -0.05 6.88
N GLY A 70 -9.45 -1.27 7.01
CA GLY A 70 -9.08 -2.27 8.04
C GLY A 70 -10.24 -2.66 8.95
N ILE A 71 -10.11 -3.80 9.64
CA ILE A 71 -11.05 -4.29 10.65
C ILE A 71 -10.92 -3.42 11.89
N VAL A 72 -12.00 -2.76 12.31
CA VAL A 72 -11.97 -1.84 13.44
C VAL A 72 -11.86 -2.63 14.74
N VAL A 73 -10.80 -2.38 15.48
CA VAL A 73 -10.58 -2.98 16.81
C VAL A 73 -10.31 -1.93 17.89
N ASP A 74 -10.71 -2.24 19.11
CA ASP A 74 -10.37 -1.43 20.28
C ASP A 74 -8.90 -1.62 20.72
N GLU A 75 -8.51 -1.01 21.85
CA GLU A 75 -7.16 -1.07 22.40
C GLU A 75 -6.71 -2.47 22.86
N PHE A 76 -7.63 -3.44 22.90
CA PHE A 76 -7.37 -4.83 23.22
C PHE A 76 -7.47 -5.76 21.98
N GLY A 77 -7.59 -5.19 20.78
CA GLY A 77 -7.71 -5.95 19.53
C GLY A 77 -9.09 -6.57 19.29
N ARG A 78 -10.10 -6.21 20.10
CA ARG A 78 -11.47 -6.76 19.96
C ARG A 78 -12.22 -6.06 18.85
N THR A 79 -12.90 -6.84 18.01
CA THR A 79 -13.79 -6.31 16.97
C THR A 79 -15.18 -5.95 17.55
N SER A 80 -16.10 -5.51 16.69
CA SER A 80 -17.51 -5.31 17.06
C SER A 80 -18.28 -6.61 17.35
N ALA A 81 -17.75 -7.78 16.96
CA ALA A 81 -18.35 -9.08 17.25
C ALA A 81 -17.73 -9.71 18.51
N PRO A 82 -18.56 -10.33 19.39
CA PRO A 82 -18.05 -10.96 20.60
C PRO A 82 -17.13 -12.13 20.24
N ASN A 83 -16.01 -12.24 20.96
CA ASN A 83 -15.00 -13.29 20.79
C ASN A 83 -14.28 -13.29 19.43
N VAL A 84 -14.38 -12.22 18.65
CA VAL A 84 -13.64 -12.05 17.39
C VAL A 84 -12.65 -10.89 17.53
N TYR A 85 -11.40 -11.14 17.13
CA TYR A 85 -10.27 -10.22 17.26
C TYR A 85 -9.58 -10.06 15.89
N ALA A 86 -8.86 -8.95 15.70
CA ALA A 86 -8.01 -8.72 14.53
C ALA A 86 -6.66 -8.09 14.92
N ALA A 87 -5.60 -8.42 14.19
CA ALA A 87 -4.23 -7.97 14.43
C ALA A 87 -3.46 -7.82 13.11
N GLY A 88 -2.30 -7.16 13.15
CA GLY A 88 -1.44 -6.94 11.99
C GLY A 88 -2.03 -5.96 10.97
N ASP A 89 -1.63 -6.12 9.70
CA ASP A 89 -1.92 -5.17 8.61
C ASP A 89 -3.41 -4.93 8.36
N CYS A 90 -4.28 -5.89 8.68
CA CYS A 90 -5.71 -5.74 8.52
C CYS A 90 -6.37 -4.99 9.68
N ALA A 91 -5.70 -4.81 10.82
CA ALA A 91 -6.27 -4.18 12.00
C ALA A 91 -6.21 -2.65 11.91
N ASN A 92 -7.38 -2.02 12.01
CA ASN A 92 -7.51 -0.60 12.26
C ASN A 92 -7.59 -0.40 13.79
N LEU A 93 -6.52 0.14 14.35
CA LEU A 93 -6.24 0.21 15.79
C LEU A 93 -6.71 1.53 16.41
N SER A 94 -7.29 1.43 17.60
CA SER A 94 -7.36 2.56 18.53
C SER A 94 -5.99 2.71 19.20
N CYS A 95 -5.31 3.84 18.98
CA CYS A 95 -3.98 4.09 19.54
C CYS A 95 -4.03 5.29 20.50
N PRO A 96 -3.68 5.14 21.80
CA PRO A 96 -3.78 6.23 22.77
C PRO A 96 -2.75 7.36 22.53
N TYR A 97 -1.74 7.12 21.69
CA TYR A 97 -0.67 8.07 21.41
C TYR A 97 -0.98 9.04 20.26
N VAL A 98 -2.07 8.82 19.53
CA VAL A 98 -2.49 9.68 18.40
C VAL A 98 -3.99 9.96 18.47
N PRO A 99 -4.45 11.13 17.98
CA PRO A 99 -5.87 11.51 18.07
C PRO A 99 -6.78 10.77 17.08
N HIS A 100 -6.22 9.92 16.22
CA HIS A 100 -6.93 9.19 15.18
C HIS A 100 -6.55 7.72 15.21
N ARG A 101 -7.40 6.87 14.64
CA ARG A 101 -7.10 5.45 14.48
C ARG A 101 -6.00 5.23 13.45
N LEU A 102 -5.24 4.15 13.58
CA LEU A 102 -4.11 3.83 12.71
C LEU A 102 -4.23 2.43 12.16
N ARG A 103 -3.72 2.24 10.94
CA ARG A 103 -3.38 0.93 10.38
C ARG A 103 -1.88 0.94 10.10
N LEU A 104 -1.17 -0.06 10.60
CA LEU A 104 0.29 -0.12 10.53
C LEU A 104 0.70 -1.37 9.76
N GLU A 105 1.60 -1.17 8.79
CA GLU A 105 2.16 -2.21 7.93
C GLU A 105 3.63 -2.41 8.33
N SER A 106 3.84 -3.04 9.49
CA SER A 106 5.18 -3.26 10.03
C SER A 106 5.28 -4.58 10.79
N VAL A 107 6.48 -5.16 10.78
CA VAL A 107 6.76 -6.41 11.49
C VAL A 107 6.52 -6.28 12.99
N GLN A 108 6.83 -5.14 13.59
CA GLN A 108 6.67 -4.92 15.03
C GLN A 108 5.20 -4.77 15.46
N ASN A 109 4.32 -4.42 14.52
CA ASN A 109 2.89 -4.30 14.76
C ASN A 109 2.17 -5.66 14.69
N ALA A 110 2.78 -6.67 14.05
CA ALA A 110 2.17 -7.97 13.78
C ALA A 110 2.32 -8.98 14.92
#